data_AF-A0A1H6CW32-F1
#
_entry.id   AF-A0A1H6CW32-F1
#
_cell.length_a   1.000
_cell.length_b   1.000
_cell.length_c   1.000
_cell.angle_alpha   90.00
_cell.angle_beta   90.00
_cell.angle_gamma   90.00
#
_symmetry.space_group_name_H-M   'P 1'
#
loop_
_entity.id
_entity.type
_entity.pdbx_description
1 polymer ?
#
loop_
_entity_poly.entity_id
_entity_poly.type
_entity_poly.pdbx_seq_one_letter_code
_entity_poly.pdbx_strand_id
1 'polypeptide(L)' 'MGSGALIRSLAPFGLIDEYLLCIHPLVLGTGHRLFPDGFAPTAFDVADVTPTTTGVIIATYRPTPTEDDELHLEP' A
#
# COMPACT_ATOMS: atom_id res chain seq x y z
N MET A 1 12.79 1.59 4.44
CA MET A 1 13.38 0.45 3.72
C MET A 1 12.27 -0.17 2.88
N GLY A 2 12.50 -0.40 1.59
CA GLY A 2 11.47 -0.72 0.60
C GLY A 2 11.63 0.16 -0.62
N SER A 3 11.66 -0.44 -1.82
CA SER A 3 11.73 0.31 -3.07
C SER A 3 10.32 0.58 -3.55
N GLY A 4 9.95 1.85 -3.70
CA GLY A 4 8.69 2.20 -4.35
C GLY A 4 8.59 1.63 -5.77
N ALA A 5 9.73 1.38 -6.44
CA ALA A 5 9.73 0.70 -7.74
C ALA A 5 9.34 -0.78 -7.64
N LEU A 6 9.77 -1.48 -6.59
CA LEU A 6 9.40 -2.87 -6.35
C LEU A 6 7.91 -3.01 -6.02
N ILE A 7 7.39 -2.11 -5.17
CA ILE A 7 5.96 -2.07 -4.85
C ILE A 7 5.14 -1.87 -6.12
N ARG A 8 5.53 -0.91 -6.97
CA ARG A 8 4.86 -0.67 -8.26
C ARG A 8 4.98 -1.84 -9.24
N SER A 9 6.03 -2.66 -9.16
CA SER A 9 6.15 -3.84 -10.03
C SER A 9 5.35 -5.04 -9.52
N LEU A 10 5.15 -5.17 -8.21
CA LEU A 10 4.46 -6.34 -7.61
C LEU A 10 2.96 -6.11 -7.43
N ALA A 11 2.55 -4.88 -7.09
CA ALA A 11 1.16 -4.56 -6.82
C ALA A 11 0.18 -4.90 -7.96
N PRO A 12 0.51 -4.69 -9.26
CA PRO A 12 -0.38 -5.06 -10.36
C PRO A 12 -0.66 -6.57 -10.47
N PHE A 13 0.14 -7.41 -9.82
CA PHE A 13 0.00 -8.87 -9.84
C PHE A 13 -0.57 -9.42 -8.54
N GLY A 14 -1.05 -8.56 -7.62
CA GLY A 14 -1.59 -9.00 -6.33
C GLY A 14 -0.55 -9.65 -5.40
N LEU A 15 0.75 -9.50 -5.67
CA LEU A 15 1.83 -10.21 -4.96
C LEU A 15 2.30 -9.52 -3.67
N ILE A 16 1.48 -8.63 -3.10
CA ILE A 16 1.80 -7.92 -1.86
C ILE A 16 0.75 -8.25 -0.82
N ASP A 17 1.12 -9.02 0.19
CA ASP A 17 0.20 -9.40 1.26
C ASP A 17 -0.03 -8.26 2.27
N GLU A 18 1.00 -7.45 2.54
CA GLU A 18 0.97 -6.40 3.57
C GLU A 18 1.75 -5.15 3.15
N TYR A 19 1.18 -3.99 3.48
CA TYR A 19 1.78 -2.67 3.30
C TYR A 19 2.02 -2.03 4.67
N LEU A 20 3.28 -1.83 5.00
CA LEU A 20 3.69 -1.02 6.15
C LEU A 20 3.92 0.43 5.69
N LEU A 21 3.01 1.33 6.06
CA LEU A 21 3.03 2.74 5.68
C LEU A 21 3.42 3.62 6.88
N CYS A 22 4.52 4.35 6.74
CA CYS A 22 4.91 5.40 7.67
C CYS A 22 4.36 6.75 7.19
N ILE A 23 3.31 7.24 7.85
CA ILE A 23 2.64 8.49 7.51
C ILE A 23 3.26 9.60 8.35
N HIS A 24 3.98 10.50 7.68
CA HIS A 24 4.63 11.64 8.32
C HIS A 24 3.69 12.86 8.35
N PRO A 25 3.71 13.67 9.43
CA PRO A 25 2.90 14.88 9.54
C PRO A 25 3.51 16.04 8.72
N LEU A 26 3.64 15.85 7.40
CA LEU A 26 4.27 16.79 6.47
C LEU A 26 3.62 16.72 5.09
N VAL A 27 3.44 17.88 4.47
CA VAL A 27 3.04 17.98 3.06
C VAL A 27 4.26 18.37 2.22
N LEU A 28 4.70 17.48 1.33
CA LEU A 28 5.89 17.69 0.49
C LEU A 28 5.61 18.49 -0.79
N GLY A 29 4.36 18.54 -1.25
CA GLY A 29 3.96 19.18 -2.52
C GLY A 29 4.35 18.37 -3.77
N THR A 30 5.63 17.99 -3.91
CA THR A 30 6.17 17.21 -5.05
C THR A 30 7.13 16.12 -4.58
N GLY A 31 7.29 15.05 -5.37
CA GLY A 31 8.21 13.96 -5.06
C GLY A 31 7.82 12.64 -5.71
N HIS A 32 8.50 11.57 -5.32
CA HIS A 32 8.15 10.22 -5.77
C HIS A 32 6.88 9.73 -5.10
N ARG A 33 5.88 9.41 -5.92
CA ARG A 33 4.62 8.82 -5.46
C ARG A 33 4.77 7.31 -5.32
N LEU A 34 4.31 6.77 -4.20
CA LEU A 34 4.19 5.33 -4.02
C LEU A 34 3.17 4.75 -5.01
N PHE A 35 2.02 5.44 -5.11
CA PHE A 35 0.93 5.17 -6.05
C PHE A 35 0.87 6.30 -7.08
N PRO A 36 1.47 6.13 -8.27
CA PRO A 36 1.42 7.13 -9.33
C PRO A 36 0.06 7.16 -10.03
N ASP A 37 -0.15 8.13 -10.92
CA ASP A 37 -1.36 8.18 -11.74
C ASP A 37 -1.50 6.91 -12.59
N GLY A 38 -2.72 6.38 -12.66
CA GLY A 38 -3.00 5.11 -13.36
C GLY A 38 -2.76 3.85 -12.53
N PHE A 39 -2.38 3.96 -11.26
CA PHE A 39 -2.37 2.81 -10.34
C PHE A 39 -3.80 2.29 -10.14
N ALA A 40 -3.97 0.96 -10.20
CA ALA A 40 -5.29 0.34 -10.07
C ALA A 40 -5.93 0.67 -8.71
N PRO A 41 -7.25 0.90 -8.65
CA PRO A 41 -7.95 1.01 -7.37
C PRO A 41 -7.68 -0.23 -6.52
N THR A 42 -7.31 -0.03 -5.27
CA THR A 42 -7.05 -1.13 -4.32
C THR A 42 -7.70 -0.76 -3.00
N ALA A 43 -8.60 -1.63 -2.52
CA ALA A 43 -9.16 -1.52 -1.18
C ALA A 43 -8.19 -2.10 -0.16
N PHE A 44 -8.23 -1.60 1.07
CA PHE A 44 -7.34 -2.05 2.15
C PHE A 44 -8.11 -2.23 3.45
N ASP A 45 -7.83 -3.33 4.14
CA ASP A 45 -8.19 -3.53 5.53
C ASP A 45 -7.04 -3.10 6.45
N VAL A 46 -7.40 -2.55 7.61
CA VAL A 46 -6.43 -2.12 8.62
C VAL A 46 -6.05 -3.31 9.50
N ALA A 47 -4.78 -3.71 9.48
CA ALA A 47 -4.26 -4.77 10.32
C ALA A 47 -3.69 -4.24 11.65
N ASP A 48 -2.98 -3.10 11.62
CA ASP A 48 -2.45 -2.45 12.82
C ASP A 48 -2.28 -0.93 12.60
N VAL A 49 -2.37 -0.15 13.67
CA VAL A 49 -2.04 1.28 13.68
C VAL A 49 -1.33 1.65 14.97
N THR A 50 -0.08 2.06 14.84
CA THR A 50 0.76 2.49 15.94
C THR A 50 1.18 3.95 15.77
N PRO A 51 0.63 4.90 16.56
CA PRO A 51 1.16 6.26 16.62
C PRO A 51 2.49 6.30 17.37
N THR A 52 3.43 7.11 16.90
CA THR A 52 4.71 7.34 17.58
C THR A 52 4.70 8.65 18.37
N THR A 53 5.64 8.79 19.30
CA THR A 53 5.83 10.03 20.08
C THR A 53 6.29 11.21 19.21
N THR A 54 6.78 10.97 17.99
CA THR A 54 7.19 11.99 17.03
C THR A 54 6.06 12.44 16.11
N GLY A 55 4.86 11.89 16.26
CA GLY A 55 3.68 12.21 15.44
C GLY A 55 3.63 11.45 14.10
N VAL A 56 4.53 10.49 13.88
CA VAL A 56 4.43 9.57 12.74
C VAL A 56 3.38 8.51 13.07
N ILE A 57 2.57 8.14 12.09
CA ILE A 57 1.65 7.00 12.20
C ILE A 57 2.25 5.85 11.41
N ILE A 58 2.49 4.72 12.06
CA ILE A 58 2.86 3.47 11.39
C ILE A 58 1.58 2.66 11.24
N ALA A 59 1.14 2.43 10.00
CA ALA A 59 -0.07 1.68 9.71
C ALA A 59 0.28 0.45 8.86
N THR A 60 -0.24 -0.70 9.26
CA THR A 60 -0.13 -1.96 8.52
C THR A 60 -1.48 -2.20 7.85
N TYR A 61 -1.48 -2.27 6.52
CA TYR A 61 -2.66 -2.53 5.71
C TYR A 61 -2.52 -3.84 4.95
N ARG A 62 -3.63 -4.55 4.77
CA ARG A 62 -3.73 -5.69 3.86
C ARG A 62 -4.62 -5.31 2.69
N PRO A 63 -4.21 -5.52 1.44
CA PRO A 63 -5.11 -5.30 0.32
C PRO A 63 -6.28 -6.28 0.42
N THR A 64 -7.48 -5.77 0.24
CA THR A 64 -8.67 -6.61 0.11
C THR A 64 -8.72 -7.09 -1.34
N PRO A 65 -8.85 -8.41 -1.60
CA PRO A 65 -9.00 -8.89 -2.96
C PRO A 65 -10.20 -8.21 -3.61
N THR A 66 -9.99 -7.68 -4.80
CA THR A 66 -11.08 -7.09 -5.59
C THR A 66 -11.76 -8.24 -6.33
N GLU A 67 -13.07 -8.19 -6.60
CA GLU A 67 -13.82 -9.30 -7.24
C GLU A 67 -13.18 -9.77 -8.57
N ASP A 68 -12.38 -8.93 -9.24
CA ASP A 68 -11.60 -9.30 -10.44
C ASP A 68 -10.43 -10.27 -10.17
N ASP A 69 -9.86 -10.32 -8.97
CA ASP A 69 -8.81 -11.28 -8.58
C ASP A 69 -9.37 -12.69 -8.30
N GLU A 70 -10.65 -12.80 -7.91
CA GLU A 70 -11.31 -14.08 -7.63
C GLU A 70 -11.49 -14.92 -8.91
N LEU A 71 -11.53 -14.29 -10.09
CA LEU A 71 -11.63 -14.99 -11.38
C LEU A 71 -10.31 -15.63 -11.88
N HIS A 72 -9.19 -15.47 -11.17
CA HIS A 72 -7.89 -16.04 -11.55
C HIS A 72 -7.35 -17.11 -10.59
N LEU A 73 -8.14 -17.50 -9.58
CA LEU A 73 -7.76 -18.50 -8.58
C LEU A 73 -8.70 -19.72 -8.60
N GLU A 74 -8.75 -20.46 -9.72
CA GLU A 74 -9.26 -21.84 -9.78
C GLU A 74 -8.55 -22.62 -10.92
N PRO A 75 -8.18 -23.90 -10.74
CA PRO A 75 -7.12 -24.46 -9.89
C PRO A 75 -5.85 -24.88 -10.66
#